data_AF-A0A0R3WWP5-F1
#
_entry.id   AF-A0A0R3WWP5-F1
#
_cell.length_a   1.000
_cell.length_b   1.000
_cell.length_c   1.000
_cell.angle_alpha   90.00
_cell.angle_beta   90.00
_cell.angle_gamma   90.00
#
_symmetry.space_group_name_H-M   'P 1'
#
loop_
_entity.id
_entity.type
_entity.pdbx_description
1 polymer ?
#
loop_
_entity_poly.entity_id
_entity_poly.type
_entity_poly.pdbx_seq_one_letter_code
_entity_poly.pdbx_strand_id
1 'polypeptide(L)'
;MDVLDLNGNLISSSSQIKATNCKFELPPKWDKRFKLKREQMKNLREQYHSLHQYFWLSHMDSEKFDLGPLHYFREVEALEAKADACRFIGTFKARKSPGNLHITTGRALGLNSNVHIHIAPLDPNGRRNFSHRIHHLSFGTPLENYIHPLDAEEVISDDPALMYQYFIEVVPTTFRTRLEEIDTYQYAVTEQVCTLLQRSISCDTPIQLF
;
A
#
# COMPACT_ATOMS: atom_id res chain seq x y z
N MET A 1 -0.10 11.93 -5.36
CA MET A 1 -0.76 10.91 -4.54
C MET A 1 -1.93 11.63 -3.93
N ASP A 2 -3.12 11.15 -4.22
CA ASP A 2 -4.35 11.85 -3.89
C ASP A 2 -5.35 10.83 -3.38
N VAL A 3 -6.03 11.18 -2.28
CA VAL A 3 -7.07 10.35 -1.65
C VAL A 3 -8.39 11.02 -1.91
N LEU A 4 -9.27 10.35 -2.65
CA LEU A 4 -10.56 10.88 -3.08
C LEU A 4 -11.71 10.04 -2.52
N ASP A 5 -12.82 10.69 -2.17
CA ASP A 5 -14.07 9.97 -1.87
C ASP A 5 -14.75 9.53 -3.17
N LEU A 6 -15.83 8.77 -3.04
CA LEU A 6 -16.65 8.36 -4.19
C LEU A 6 -17.19 9.53 -5.01
N ASN A 7 -17.27 10.73 -4.42
CA ASN A 7 -17.74 11.94 -5.09
C ASN A 7 -16.59 12.76 -5.71
N GLY A 8 -15.34 12.27 -5.62
CA GLY A 8 -14.16 12.96 -6.12
C GLY A 8 -13.66 14.09 -5.19
N ASN A 9 -14.18 14.21 -3.97
CA ASN A 9 -13.67 15.20 -3.03
C ASN A 9 -12.36 14.72 -2.42
N LEU A 10 -11.40 15.63 -2.27
CA LEU A 10 -10.15 15.35 -1.56
C LEU A 10 -10.46 15.00 -0.09
N ILE A 11 -10.16 13.77 0.31
CA ILE A 11 -10.36 13.32 1.70
C ILE A 11 -9.23 13.82 2.62
N SER A 12 -8.11 14.27 2.04
CA SER A 12 -6.97 14.72 2.84
C SER A 12 -7.11 16.19 3.26
N SER A 13 -7.69 16.41 4.44
CA SER A 13 -7.60 17.70 5.13
C SER A 13 -6.45 17.77 6.15
N SER A 14 -5.80 16.64 6.46
CA SER A 14 -4.77 16.56 7.51
C SER A 14 -3.79 15.37 7.37
N SER A 15 -3.38 14.99 6.16
CA SER A 15 -2.45 13.85 5.99
C SER A 15 -1.01 14.20 6.40
N GLN A 16 -0.42 13.41 7.29
CA GLN A 16 1.02 13.45 7.59
C GLN A 16 1.80 12.49 6.66
N ILE A 17 1.48 12.50 5.37
CA ILE A 17 2.20 11.67 4.40
C ILE A 17 3.43 12.44 3.94
N LYS A 18 4.61 11.92 4.27
CA LYS A 18 5.89 12.40 3.75
C LYS A 18 6.26 11.57 2.52
N ALA A 19 6.55 12.26 1.42
CA ALA A 19 7.20 11.69 0.25
C ALA A 19 8.70 11.99 0.35
N THR A 20 9.55 10.96 0.29
CA THR A 20 11.01 11.09 0.34
C THR A 20 11.65 10.46 -0.88
N ASN A 21 12.64 11.14 -1.46
CA ASN A 21 13.45 10.60 -2.55
C ASN A 21 14.26 9.40 -2.06
N CYS A 22 14.24 8.30 -2.80
CA CYS A 22 14.98 7.09 -2.45
C CYS A 22 15.46 6.32 -3.69
N LYS A 23 16.12 5.19 -3.42
CA LYS A 23 16.49 4.18 -4.42
C LYS A 23 15.50 3.04 -4.38
N PHE A 24 15.04 2.56 -5.54
CA PHE A 24 14.14 1.41 -5.60
C PHE A 24 14.80 0.13 -5.09
N GLU A 25 16.06 -0.09 -5.47
CA GLU A 25 16.87 -1.19 -4.99
C GLU A 25 17.23 -1.00 -3.51
N LEU A 26 16.99 -2.05 -2.71
CA LEU A 26 17.30 -2.04 -1.29
C LEU A 26 18.76 -2.38 -1.05
N PRO A 27 19.41 -1.80 0.00
CA PRO A 27 20.73 -2.24 0.41
C PRO A 27 20.74 -3.74 0.77
N PRO A 28 21.85 -4.49 0.57
CA PRO A 28 21.88 -5.95 0.63
C PRO A 28 21.27 -6.57 1.90
N LYS A 29 21.52 -5.96 3.06
CA LYS A 29 20.95 -6.40 4.34
C LYS A 29 19.41 -6.38 4.33
N TRP A 30 18.84 -5.33 3.75
CA TRP A 30 17.40 -5.08 3.73
C TRP A 30 16.70 -5.83 2.61
N ASP A 31 17.35 -5.96 1.46
CA ASP A 31 16.89 -6.82 0.37
C ASP A 31 16.68 -8.26 0.87
N LYS A 32 17.66 -8.82 1.59
CA LYS A 32 17.54 -10.16 2.18
C LYS A 32 16.35 -10.28 3.14
N ARG A 33 16.17 -9.31 4.05
CA ARG A 33 15.05 -9.33 5.01
C ARG A 33 13.70 -9.16 4.32
N PHE A 34 13.61 -8.26 3.35
CA PHE A 34 12.41 -8.01 2.58
C PHE A 34 11.99 -9.26 1.80
N LYS A 35 12.92 -9.91 1.09
CA LYS A 35 12.68 -11.15 0.36
C LYS A 35 12.20 -12.28 1.27
N LEU A 36 12.82 -12.43 2.45
CA LEU A 36 12.38 -13.41 3.44
C LEU A 36 10.94 -13.17 3.89
N LYS A 37 10.60 -11.93 4.25
CA LYS A 37 9.22 -11.60 4.66
C LYS A 37 8.24 -11.81 3.50
N ARG A 38 8.59 -11.40 2.28
CA ARG A 38 7.76 -11.60 1.08
C ARG A 38 7.47 -13.09 0.84
N GLU A 39 8.46 -13.95 0.97
CA GLU A 39 8.30 -15.40 0.83
C GLU A 39 7.38 -15.97 1.92
N GLN A 40 7.56 -15.55 3.18
CA GLN A 40 6.64 -15.92 4.26
C GLN A 40 5.20 -15.47 3.99
N MET A 41 5.00 -14.22 3.56
CA MET A 41 3.67 -13.67 3.24
C MET A 41 3.02 -14.43 2.09
N LYS A 42 3.78 -14.77 1.06
CA LYS A 42 3.30 -15.60 -0.04
C LYS A 42 2.79 -16.96 0.45
N ASN A 43 3.56 -17.65 1.29
CA ASN A 43 3.16 -18.94 1.84
C ASN A 43 1.87 -18.84 2.67
N LEU A 44 1.71 -17.78 3.46
CA LEU A 44 0.49 -17.56 4.25
C LEU A 44 -0.74 -17.30 3.38
N ARG A 45 -0.58 -16.61 2.25
CA ARG A 45 -1.67 -16.37 1.29
C ARG A 45 -2.09 -17.65 0.58
N GLU A 46 -1.16 -18.56 0.31
CA GLU A 46 -1.45 -19.84 -0.35
C GLU A 46 -2.11 -20.86 0.61
N GLN A 47 -1.78 -20.82 1.90
CA GLN A 47 -2.33 -21.74 2.92
C GLN A 47 -3.58 -21.16 3.62
N TYR A 48 -4.74 -21.25 2.96
CA TYR A 48 -6.02 -20.83 3.54
C TYR A 48 -6.43 -21.69 4.76
N HIS A 49 -7.04 -21.03 5.75
CA HIS A 49 -7.47 -21.48 7.09
C HIS A 49 -6.51 -21.27 8.28
N SER A 50 -5.26 -20.84 8.06
CA SER A 50 -4.31 -20.61 9.17
C SER A 50 -4.25 -19.16 9.69
N LEU A 51 -4.87 -18.18 9.01
CA LEU A 51 -4.71 -16.76 9.35
C LEU A 51 -5.06 -16.43 10.81
N HIS A 52 -6.09 -17.06 11.39
CA HIS A 52 -6.42 -16.89 12.81
C HIS A 52 -5.40 -17.57 13.75
N GLN A 53 -4.90 -18.75 13.38
CA GLN A 53 -3.87 -19.46 14.15
C GLN A 53 -2.52 -18.72 14.10
N TYR A 54 -2.25 -18.10 12.95
CA TYR A 54 -1.11 -17.26 12.72
C TYR A 54 -1.19 -15.93 13.47
N PHE A 55 -2.37 -15.29 13.51
CA PHE A 55 -2.64 -14.13 14.36
C PHE A 55 -2.31 -14.42 15.84
N TRP A 56 -2.65 -15.61 16.32
CA TRP A 56 -2.27 -16.06 17.66
C TRP A 56 -0.76 -16.28 17.82
N LEU A 57 -0.12 -16.96 16.86
CA LEU A 57 1.32 -17.25 16.90
C LEU A 57 2.18 -15.99 16.79
N SER A 58 1.76 -15.00 16.00
CA SER A 58 2.49 -13.75 15.84
C SER A 58 2.47 -12.91 17.12
N HIS A 59 1.38 -12.94 17.88
CA HIS A 59 1.31 -12.30 19.20
C HIS A 59 2.13 -13.02 20.29
N MET A 60 2.33 -14.33 20.18
CA MET A 60 2.99 -15.13 21.23
C MET A 60 4.48 -15.43 20.99
N ASP A 61 4.95 -15.49 19.73
CA ASP A 61 6.29 -15.99 19.39
C ASP A 61 6.93 -15.21 18.22
N SER A 62 6.86 -13.87 18.25
CA SER A 62 7.26 -12.99 17.14
C SER A 62 8.76 -13.03 16.79
N GLU A 63 9.63 -13.29 17.76
CA GLU A 63 11.08 -13.40 17.56
C GLU A 63 11.48 -14.63 16.74
N LYS A 64 10.77 -15.76 16.92
CA LYS A 64 11.07 -17.01 16.23
C LYS A 64 10.78 -16.96 14.73
N PHE A 65 9.93 -16.04 14.31
CA PHE A 65 9.47 -15.91 12.93
C PHE A 65 9.93 -14.61 12.23
N ASP A 66 10.66 -13.71 12.90
CA ASP A 66 11.05 -12.35 12.44
C ASP A 66 9.86 -11.56 11.86
N LEU A 67 8.71 -11.63 12.55
CA LEU A 67 7.44 -11.02 12.09
C LEU A 67 7.30 -9.55 12.47
N GLY A 68 8.38 -8.97 12.99
CA GLY A 68 8.41 -7.56 13.32
C GLY A 68 8.01 -6.71 12.12
N PRO A 69 7.32 -5.58 12.33
CA PRO A 69 6.99 -4.67 11.25
C PRO A 69 8.27 -4.25 10.49
N LEU A 70 8.24 -4.30 9.15
CA LEU A 70 9.33 -3.76 8.32
C LEU A 70 9.50 -2.23 8.49
N HIS A 71 8.56 -1.58 9.19
CA HIS A 71 8.54 -0.15 9.49
C HIS A 71 9.73 0.37 10.29
N TYR A 72 10.49 -0.50 10.97
CA TYR A 72 11.64 -0.02 11.74
C TYR A 72 12.80 0.46 10.85
N PHE A 73 12.74 0.23 9.53
CA PHE A 73 13.76 0.73 8.62
C PHE A 73 13.40 2.06 7.96
N ARG A 74 14.20 3.08 8.27
CA ARG A 74 14.29 4.34 7.52
C ARG A 74 15.23 4.15 6.34
N GLU A 75 14.68 4.03 5.13
CA GLU A 75 15.49 4.19 3.92
C GLU A 75 16.21 5.53 3.97
N VAL A 76 17.47 5.52 3.57
CA VAL A 76 18.27 6.74 3.49
C VAL A 76 17.70 7.59 2.37
N GLU A 77 17.36 8.83 2.69
CA GLU A 77 16.92 9.81 1.69
C GLU A 77 18.04 10.00 0.66
N ALA A 78 17.74 9.67 -0.60
CA ALA A 78 18.67 9.81 -1.69
C ALA A 78 18.75 11.28 -2.12
N LEU A 79 19.96 11.70 -2.52
CA LEU A 79 20.12 12.97 -3.23
C LEU A 79 19.25 12.93 -4.49
N GLU A 80 18.59 14.04 -4.83
CA GLU A 80 17.69 14.15 -5.98
C GLU A 80 18.34 13.64 -7.28
N ALA A 81 19.58 14.04 -7.55
CA ALA A 81 20.35 13.60 -8.72
C ALA A 81 20.65 12.08 -8.77
N LYS A 82 20.44 11.36 -7.66
CA LYS A 82 20.65 9.91 -7.56
C LYS A 82 19.35 9.17 -7.29
N ALA A 83 18.23 9.82 -7.01
CA ALA A 83 16.98 9.14 -6.70
C ALA A 83 16.37 8.54 -7.97
N ASP A 84 15.87 7.31 -7.87
CA ASP A 84 15.10 6.64 -8.95
C ASP A 84 13.74 6.12 -8.47
N ALA A 85 13.40 6.35 -7.20
CA ALA A 85 12.11 6.05 -6.61
C ALA A 85 11.69 7.12 -5.59
N CYS A 86 10.42 7.05 -5.20
CA CYS A 86 9.86 7.87 -4.14
C CYS A 86 9.19 6.98 -3.09
N ARG A 87 9.54 7.18 -1.82
CA ARG A 87 8.95 6.46 -0.70
C ARG A 87 7.91 7.33 0.00
N PHE A 88 6.70 6.79 0.13
CA PHE A 88 5.61 7.41 0.88
C PHE A 88 5.52 6.79 2.27
N ILE A 89 5.55 7.62 3.32
CA ILE A 89 5.40 7.18 4.71
C ILE A 89 4.45 8.14 5.41
N GLY A 90 3.46 7.61 6.10
CA GLY A 90 2.63 8.43 6.96
C GLY A 90 1.32 7.77 7.32
N THR A 91 0.47 8.58 7.93
CA THR A 91 -0.89 8.22 8.29
C THR A 91 -1.79 9.35 7.86
N PHE A 92 -2.95 9.00 7.31
CA PHE A 92 -3.99 9.95 6.97
C PHE A 92 -5.30 9.50 7.60
N LYS A 93 -6.08 10.47 8.06
CA LYS A 93 -7.43 10.21 8.56
C LYS A 93 -8.38 10.28 7.38
N ALA A 94 -9.18 9.24 7.21
CA ALA A 94 -10.24 9.18 6.21
C ALA A 94 -11.59 8.95 6.89
N ARG A 95 -12.67 9.35 6.22
CA ARG A 95 -14.02 8.93 6.63
C ARG A 95 -14.15 7.43 6.40
N LYS A 96 -14.93 6.76 7.25
CA LYS A 96 -15.32 5.35 7.07
C LYS A 96 -16.41 5.26 6.01
N SER A 97 -16.01 5.46 4.77
CA SER A 97 -16.87 5.40 3.58
C SER A 97 -16.06 4.83 2.43
N PRO A 98 -16.71 4.24 1.42
CA PRO A 98 -16.02 3.88 0.21
C PRO A 98 -15.27 5.07 -0.40
N GLY A 99 -14.14 4.80 -1.02
CA GLY A 99 -13.22 5.81 -1.55
C GLY A 99 -12.08 5.17 -2.30
N ASN A 100 -11.28 5.99 -2.98
CA ASN A 100 -10.18 5.54 -3.83
C ASN A 100 -8.88 6.27 -3.45
N LEU A 101 -7.79 5.52 -3.37
CA LEU A 101 -6.45 6.05 -3.23
C LEU A 101 -5.72 5.88 -4.56
N HIS A 102 -5.29 6.99 -5.17
CA HIS A 102 -4.56 6.95 -6.42
C HIS A 102 -3.11 7.43 -6.24
N ILE A 103 -2.18 6.61 -6.74
CA ILE A 103 -0.76 6.93 -6.87
C ILE A 103 -0.43 6.89 -8.35
N THR A 104 -0.08 8.05 -8.91
CA THR A 104 0.17 8.21 -10.35
C THR A 104 1.34 9.17 -10.56
N THR A 105 1.93 9.11 -11.76
CA THR A 105 3.00 10.02 -12.17
C THR A 105 2.44 11.39 -12.53
N GLY A 106 3.14 12.45 -12.13
CA GLY A 106 2.78 13.82 -12.47
C GLY A 106 2.14 14.59 -11.32
N ARG A 107 1.94 15.88 -11.54
CA ARG A 107 1.27 16.76 -10.57
C ARG A 107 -0.24 16.60 -10.76
N ALA A 108 -0.95 16.32 -9.66
CA ALA A 108 -2.40 16.43 -9.67
C ALA A 108 -2.78 17.90 -9.83
N LEU A 109 -3.51 18.22 -10.90
CA LEU A 109 -4.16 19.52 -11.06
C LEU A 109 -5.66 19.30 -10.87
N GLY A 110 -6.20 19.91 -9.82
CA GLY A 110 -7.64 20.10 -9.69
C GLY A 110 -8.06 21.24 -10.60
N LEU A 111 -8.80 20.94 -11.67
CA LEU A 111 -9.42 21.98 -12.49
C LEU A 111 -10.69 22.50 -11.79
N ASN A 112 -11.51 21.58 -11.26
CA ASN A 112 -12.82 21.85 -10.62
C ASN A 112 -13.01 20.89 -9.42
N SER A 113 -14.02 21.11 -8.55
CA SER A 113 -14.28 20.28 -7.34
C SER A 113 -14.47 18.78 -7.60
N ASN A 114 -14.84 18.38 -8.83
CA ASN A 114 -15.17 17.00 -9.19
C ASN A 114 -14.26 16.43 -10.30
N VAL A 115 -13.25 17.17 -10.77
CA VAL A 115 -12.37 16.74 -11.86
C VAL A 115 -10.92 16.89 -11.44
N HIS A 116 -10.28 15.75 -11.18
CA HIS A 116 -8.84 15.64 -10.88
C HIS A 116 -8.12 15.02 -12.07
N ILE A 117 -7.17 15.75 -12.65
CA ILE A 117 -6.35 15.26 -13.75
C ILE A 117 -4.91 15.18 -13.27
N HIS A 118 -4.27 14.04 -13.51
CA HIS A 118 -2.83 13.91 -13.34
C HIS A 118 -2.14 14.28 -14.64
N ILE A 119 -1.43 15.40 -14.64
CA ILE A 119 -0.60 15.79 -15.78
C ILE A 119 0.80 15.27 -15.49
N ALA A 120 1.12 14.14 -16.12
CA ALA A 120 2.49 13.68 -16.23
C ALA A 120 3.23 14.61 -17.20
N PRO A 121 4.46 15.04 -16.90
CA PRO A 121 5.31 15.67 -17.89
C PRO A 121 5.38 14.75 -19.11
N LEU A 122 5.06 15.29 -20.28
CA LEU A 122 5.33 14.65 -21.56
C LEU A 122 6.85 14.65 -21.74
N ASP A 123 7.54 13.75 -21.06
CA ASP A 123 8.92 13.44 -21.43
C ASP A 123 8.83 12.47 -22.62
N PRO A 124 9.22 12.88 -23.84
CA PRO A 124 9.20 12.02 -25.02
C PRO A 124 10.10 10.78 -24.87
N ASN A 125 11.01 10.76 -23.89
CA ASN A 125 11.86 9.62 -23.54
C ASN A 125 11.54 9.01 -22.15
N GLY A 126 10.57 9.57 -21.42
CA GLY A 126 10.25 9.20 -20.05
C GLY A 126 9.44 7.91 -19.99
N ARG A 127 10.13 6.78 -19.86
CA ARG A 127 9.48 5.51 -19.56
C ARG A 127 8.73 5.61 -18.22
N ARG A 128 7.40 5.53 -18.26
CA ARG A 128 6.56 5.39 -17.06
C ARG A 128 6.88 4.05 -16.41
N ASN A 129 7.26 4.05 -15.14
CA ASN A 129 7.51 2.83 -14.39
C ASN A 129 6.57 2.79 -13.20
N PHE A 130 5.67 1.80 -13.19
CA PHE A 130 4.73 1.55 -12.11
C PHE A 130 5.17 0.41 -11.19
N SER A 131 6.44 -0.01 -11.28
CA SER A 131 7.05 -0.89 -10.30
C SER A 131 6.96 -0.23 -8.92
N HIS A 132 6.51 -0.99 -7.94
CA HIS A 132 6.28 -0.48 -6.60
C HIS A 132 6.44 -1.58 -5.57
N ARG A 133 6.69 -1.13 -4.34
CA ARG A 133 6.85 -1.99 -3.17
C ARG A 133 5.95 -1.48 -2.06
N ILE A 134 5.08 -2.34 -1.55
CA ILE A 134 4.26 -2.04 -0.39
C ILE A 134 4.97 -2.62 0.81
N HIS A 135 5.63 -1.75 1.58
CA HIS A 135 6.28 -2.17 2.81
C HIS A 135 5.25 -2.62 3.84
N HIS A 136 4.15 -1.86 3.95
CA HIS A 136 3.04 -2.13 4.84
C HIS A 136 1.85 -1.22 4.54
N LEU A 137 0.65 -1.76 4.72
CA LEU A 137 -0.60 -1.01 4.74
C LEU A 137 -1.52 -1.56 5.84
N SER A 138 -2.02 -0.68 6.68
CA SER A 138 -2.90 -1.02 7.80
C SER A 138 -3.98 0.03 8.02
N PHE A 139 -5.02 -0.36 8.75
CA PHE A 139 -6.17 0.48 9.08
C PHE A 139 -6.36 0.52 10.60
N GLY A 140 -6.60 1.72 11.14
CA GLY A 140 -6.76 1.94 12.57
C GLY A 140 -5.45 1.94 13.36
N THR A 141 -5.52 1.52 14.62
CA THR A 141 -4.37 1.49 15.53
C THR A 141 -3.49 0.29 15.16
N PRO A 142 -2.18 0.49 14.88
CA PRO A 142 -1.26 -0.60 14.64
C PRO A 142 -1.15 -1.48 15.89
N LEU A 143 -1.34 -2.78 15.73
CA LEU A 143 -0.98 -3.76 16.75
C LEU A 143 0.39 -4.33 16.45
N GLU A 144 1.18 -4.57 17.50
CA GLU A 144 2.46 -5.26 17.36
C GLU A 144 2.25 -6.68 16.85
N ASN A 145 3.15 -7.11 15.97
CA ASN A 145 3.13 -8.45 15.36
C ASN A 145 1.84 -8.79 14.60
N TYR A 146 1.04 -7.80 14.25
CA TYR A 146 -0.11 -7.98 13.37
C TYR A 146 0.35 -7.97 11.91
N ILE A 147 -0.09 -8.96 11.14
CA ILE A 147 0.28 -9.09 9.74
C ILE A 147 -0.90 -8.68 8.87
N HIS A 148 -0.59 -7.89 7.83
CA HIS A 148 -1.57 -7.42 6.88
C HIS A 148 -1.37 -8.07 5.51
N PRO A 149 -2.44 -8.31 4.74
CA PRO A 149 -2.34 -8.97 3.44
C PRO A 149 -1.30 -8.38 2.47
N LEU A 150 -1.17 -7.04 2.42
CA LEU A 150 -0.23 -6.35 1.52
C LEU A 150 1.15 -6.07 2.14
N ASP A 151 1.48 -6.64 3.30
CA ASP A 151 2.83 -6.54 3.85
C ASP A 151 3.85 -7.19 2.92
N ALA A 152 4.96 -6.49 2.69
CA ALA A 152 6.08 -6.94 1.86
C ALA A 152 5.70 -7.34 0.42
N GLU A 153 4.69 -6.67 -0.15
CA GLU A 153 4.33 -6.84 -1.56
C GLU A 153 5.31 -6.11 -2.48
N GLU A 154 5.64 -6.71 -3.62
CA GLU A 154 6.51 -6.08 -4.61
C GLU A 154 6.10 -6.49 -6.01
N VAL A 155 5.87 -5.47 -6.83
CA VAL A 155 5.51 -5.60 -8.23
C VAL A 155 6.58 -4.93 -9.06
N ILE A 156 7.16 -5.70 -9.98
CA ILE A 156 8.07 -5.18 -11.01
C ILE A 156 7.28 -5.15 -12.32
N SER A 157 7.19 -3.96 -12.90
CA SER A 157 6.45 -3.69 -14.13
C SER A 157 7.42 -3.33 -15.24
N ASP A 158 7.49 -4.20 -16.26
CA ASP A 158 8.27 -3.92 -17.48
C ASP A 158 7.47 -3.14 -18.52
N ASP A 159 6.14 -3.10 -18.38
CA ASP A 159 5.23 -2.43 -19.31
C ASP A 159 4.72 -1.08 -18.73
N PRO A 160 5.05 0.06 -19.36
CA PRO A 160 4.59 1.39 -18.94
C PRO A 160 3.09 1.63 -19.13
N ALA A 161 2.38 0.73 -19.82
CA ALA A 161 0.94 0.79 -20.06
C ALA A 161 0.13 0.01 -19.03
N LEU A 162 0.74 -0.61 -18.01
CA LEU A 162 0.02 -1.33 -16.97
C LEU A 162 -0.44 -0.41 -15.83
N MET A 163 -1.62 -0.72 -15.31
CA MET A 163 -2.22 -0.16 -14.11
C MET A 163 -2.44 -1.29 -13.11
N TYR A 164 -2.02 -1.08 -11.87
CA TYR A 164 -2.22 -2.01 -10.77
C TYR A 164 -3.32 -1.50 -9.85
N GLN A 165 -4.34 -2.33 -9.64
CA GLN A 165 -5.49 -2.02 -8.79
C GLN A 165 -5.55 -3.02 -7.64
N TYR A 166 -5.72 -2.47 -6.43
CA TYR A 166 -5.89 -3.22 -5.19
C TYR A 166 -7.27 -2.93 -4.64
N PHE A 167 -8.16 -3.92 -4.69
CA PHE A 167 -9.48 -3.85 -4.08
C PHE A 167 -9.38 -4.33 -2.64
N ILE A 168 -9.58 -3.42 -1.69
CA ILE A 168 -9.37 -3.66 -0.26
C ILE A 168 -10.72 -3.66 0.45
N GLU A 169 -11.06 -4.75 1.12
CA GLU A 169 -12.29 -4.85 1.92
C GLU A 169 -11.91 -4.82 3.40
N VAL A 170 -12.28 -3.75 4.12
CA VAL A 170 -11.85 -3.54 5.51
C VAL A 170 -12.94 -3.99 6.47
N VAL A 171 -12.61 -4.89 7.39
CA VAL A 171 -13.51 -5.39 8.43
C VAL A 171 -13.06 -4.87 9.79
N PRO A 172 -13.90 -4.11 10.52
CA PRO A 172 -13.59 -3.68 11.87
C PRO A 172 -13.61 -4.89 12.83
N THR A 173 -12.62 -4.95 13.71
CA THR A 173 -12.50 -6.00 14.74
C THR A 173 -12.16 -5.38 16.09
N THR A 174 -12.47 -6.09 17.17
CA THR A 174 -12.12 -5.65 18.52
C THR A 174 -11.17 -6.68 19.13
N PHE A 175 -9.97 -6.23 19.46
CA PHE A 175 -9.00 -7.03 20.20
C PHE A 175 -9.16 -6.75 21.68
N ARG A 176 -9.44 -7.77 22.47
CA ARG A 176 -9.72 -7.63 23.90
C ARG A 176 -8.86 -8.57 24.72
N THR A 177 -8.14 -8.00 25.67
CA THR A 177 -7.42 -8.73 26.71
C THR A 177 -8.07 -8.45 28.08
N ARG A 178 -7.45 -8.93 29.16
CA ARG A 178 -7.91 -8.60 30.53
C ARG A 178 -7.65 -7.13 30.91
N LEU A 179 -6.71 -6.48 30.25
CA LEU A 179 -6.21 -5.14 30.61
C LEU A 179 -6.64 -4.06 29.61
N GLU A 180 -6.92 -4.44 28.37
CA GLU A 180 -7.14 -3.51 27.26
C GLU A 180 -8.20 -4.02 26.29
N GLU A 181 -8.88 -3.08 25.65
CA GLU A 181 -9.79 -3.31 24.54
C GLU A 181 -9.42 -2.29 23.46
N ILE A 182 -9.04 -2.79 22.28
CA ILE A 182 -8.48 -2.01 21.18
C ILE A 182 -9.29 -2.28 19.92
N ASP A 183 -9.79 -1.20 19.32
CA ASP A 183 -10.38 -1.24 17.99
C ASP A 183 -9.28 -1.47 16.94
N THR A 184 -9.45 -2.55 16.19
CA THR A 184 -8.52 -3.04 15.17
C THR A 184 -9.26 -3.21 13.87
N TYR A 185 -8.52 -3.43 12.78
CA TYR A 185 -9.13 -3.65 11.48
C TYR A 185 -8.34 -4.72 10.75
N GLN A 186 -9.07 -5.65 10.15
CA GLN A 186 -8.53 -6.60 9.21
C GLN A 186 -8.96 -6.19 7.81
N TYR A 187 -8.28 -6.69 6.79
CA TYR A 187 -8.78 -6.51 5.44
C TYR A 187 -8.48 -7.73 4.59
N ALA A 188 -9.26 -7.88 3.52
CA ALA A 188 -8.95 -8.75 2.40
C ALA A 188 -8.51 -7.89 1.22
N VAL A 189 -7.71 -8.46 0.32
CA VAL A 189 -7.27 -7.77 -0.89
C VAL A 189 -7.47 -8.65 -2.12
N THR A 190 -7.97 -8.04 -3.20
CA THR A 190 -7.97 -8.61 -4.54
C THR A 190 -7.11 -7.73 -5.45
N GLU A 191 -6.19 -8.35 -6.19
CA GLU A 191 -5.25 -7.65 -7.07
C GLU A 191 -5.68 -7.82 -8.53
N GLN A 192 -5.65 -6.72 -9.29
CA GLN A 192 -5.95 -6.72 -10.72
C GLN A 192 -4.91 -5.90 -11.48
N VAL A 193 -4.50 -6.43 -12.63
CA VAL A 193 -3.60 -5.75 -13.58
C VAL A 193 -4.39 -5.43 -14.84
N CYS A 194 -4.37 -4.16 -15.24
CA CYS A 194 -5.10 -3.64 -16.39
C CYS A 194 -4.14 -2.96 -17.37
N THR A 195 -4.31 -3.16 -18.68
CA THR A 195 -3.57 -2.40 -19.70
C THR A 195 -4.35 -1.14 -20.10
N LEU A 196 -3.72 0.03 -20.00
CA LEU A 196 -4.31 1.34 -20.29
C LEU A 196 -4.80 1.50 -21.74
N LEU A 197 -4.31 0.68 -22.66
CA LEU A 197 -4.70 0.71 -24.08
C LEU A 197 -6.01 -0.05 -24.38
N GLN A 198 -6.46 -0.91 -23.47
CA GLN A 198 -7.69 -1.67 -23.63
C GLN A 198 -8.75 -1.11 -22.69
N ARG A 199 -9.55 -0.16 -23.21
CA ARG A 199 -10.82 0.27 -22.59
C ARG A 199 -11.78 -0.93 -22.51
N SER A 200 -11.54 -1.78 -21.54
CA SER A 200 -12.46 -2.83 -21.12
C SER A 200 -13.22 -2.31 -19.90
N ILE A 201 -14.53 -2.52 -19.91
CA ILE A 201 -15.50 -2.02 -18.91
C ILE A 201 -15.10 -2.45 -17.47
N SER A 202 -14.25 -3.46 -17.32
CA SER A 202 -13.73 -3.96 -16.03
C SER A 202 -12.61 -3.14 -15.39
N CYS A 203 -11.95 -2.23 -16.13
CA CYS A 203 -10.90 -1.36 -15.56
C CYS A 203 -11.46 -0.03 -15.02
N ASP A 204 -12.70 0.32 -15.41
CA ASP A 204 -13.41 1.57 -15.04
C ASP A 204 -14.42 1.39 -13.89
N THR A 205 -14.58 0.18 -13.34
CA THR A 205 -15.46 -0.03 -12.17
C THR A 205 -14.67 0.10 -10.88
N PRO A 206 -14.76 1.24 -10.15
CA PRO A 206 -14.36 1.27 -8.75
C PRO A 206 -15.31 0.35 -7.98
N ILE A 207 -14.82 -0.84 -7.60
CA ILE A 207 -15.55 -1.70 -6.68
C ILE A 207 -15.45 -1.08 -5.29
N GLN A 208 -16.60 -1.05 -4.64
CA GLN A 208 -16.91 -0.31 -3.42
C GLN A 208 -16.18 -0.93 -2.21
N LEU A 209 -15.49 -0.10 -1.41
CA LEU A 209 -15.16 -0.48 -0.03
C LEU A 209 -16.48 -0.52 0.76
N PHE A 210 -16.93 -1.70 1.22
CA PHE A 210 -18.03 -1.81 2.17
C PHE A 210 -17.55 -1.55 3.60
#